data_AF-A0A7C3Y0L4-F1
#
_entry.id   AF-A0A7C3Y0L4-F1
#
_cell.length_a   1.000
_cell.length_b   1.000
_cell.length_c   1.000
_cell.angle_alpha   90.00
_cell.angle_beta   90.00
_cell.angle_gamma   90.00
#
_symmetry.space_group_name_H-M   'P 1'
#
loop_
_entity.id
_entity.type
_entity.pdbx_description
1 polymer ?
#
loop_
_entity_poly.entity_id
_entity_poly.type
_entity_poly.pdbx_seq_one_letter_code
_entity_poly.pdbx_strand_id
1 'polypeptide(L)' 'NDKVVAKLESGSFFGETALLEGGVRTASVRALTYCETYRLAKSDFDNLRTKYPNFDLKVRKIMEERLHQIKK' A
#
# COMPACT_ATOMS: atom_id res chain seq x y z
N ASN A 1 1.37 -14.05 -15.06
CA ASN A 1 0.33 -14.67 -14.21
C ASN A 1 -0.54 -13.58 -13.61
N ASP A 2 -1.78 -13.45 -14.08
CA ASP A 2 -2.74 -12.42 -13.64
C ASP A 2 -3.57 -12.87 -12.43
N LYS A 3 -2.90 -13.29 -11.34
CA LYS A 3 -3.60 -13.64 -10.10
C LYS A 3 -4.03 -12.36 -9.39
N VAL A 4 -5.34 -12.17 -9.22
CA VAL A 4 -5.87 -11.07 -8.41
C VAL A 4 -5.64 -11.39 -6.93
N VAL A 5 -4.79 -10.61 -6.28
CA VAL A 5 -4.45 -10.79 -4.86
C VAL A 5 -5.31 -9.94 -3.93
N ALA A 6 -5.82 -8.79 -4.40
CA ALA A 6 -6.69 -7.91 -3.63
C ALA A 6 -7.62 -7.09 -4.55
N LYS A 7 -8.76 -6.66 -4.01
CA LYS A 7 -9.63 -5.63 -4.60
C LYS A 7 -9.61 -4.41 -3.68
N LEU A 8 -9.48 -3.23 -4.26
CA LEU A 8 -9.36 -1.97 -3.52
C LEU A 8 -10.59 -1.11 -3.79
N GLU A 9 -11.09 -0.48 -2.74
CA GLU A 9 -12.23 0.45 -2.78
C GLU A 9 -11.83 1.83 -2.27
N SER A 10 -12.75 2.80 -2.34
CA SER A 10 -12.56 4.15 -1.83
C SER A 10 -12.03 4.15 -0.39
N GLY A 11 -10.98 4.94 -0.14
CA GLY A 11 -10.29 4.98 1.17
C GLY A 11 -9.19 3.92 1.35
N SER A 12 -9.01 3.01 0.39
CA SER A 12 -7.89 2.06 0.39
C SER A 12 -6.58 2.77 0.03
N PHE A 13 -5.50 2.42 0.72
CA PHE A 13 -4.13 2.83 0.37
C PHE A 13 -3.49 1.79 -0.56
N PHE A 14 -2.52 2.17 -1.39
CA PHE A 14 -1.71 1.20 -2.11
C PHE A 14 -0.31 1.72 -2.44
N GLY A 15 0.62 0.79 -2.65
CA GLY A 15 2.01 1.08 -2.96
C GLY A 15 2.92 1.31 -1.74
N GLU A 16 2.37 1.20 -0.53
CA GLU A 16 3.10 1.35 0.74
C GLU A 16 4.12 0.24 0.97
N THR A 17 3.87 -0.98 0.49
CA THR A 17 4.81 -2.11 0.65
C THR A 17 6.18 -1.76 0.09
N ALA A 18 6.24 -1.12 -1.08
CA ALA A 18 7.51 -0.70 -1.68
C ALA A 18 8.22 0.39 -0.86
N LEU A 19 7.49 1.22 -0.12
CA LEU A 19 8.09 2.25 0.73
C LEU A 19 8.69 1.64 2.02
N LEU A 20 8.13 0.53 2.50
CA LEU A 20 8.58 -0.17 3.70
C LEU A 20 9.67 -1.23 3.42
N GLU A 21 9.56 -1.96 2.31
CA GLU A 21 10.44 -3.10 1.94
C GLU A 21 11.58 -2.71 0.98
N GLY A 22 11.97 -1.44 0.94
CA GLY A 22 13.18 -1.01 0.21
C GLY A 22 13.02 -0.84 -1.31
N GLY A 23 11.81 -0.53 -1.79
CA GLY A 23 11.56 -0.02 -3.13
C GLY A 23 11.00 -1.01 -4.15
N VAL A 24 10.89 -2.30 -3.79
CA VAL A 24 10.40 -3.33 -4.72
C VAL A 24 8.87 -3.33 -4.77
N ARG A 25 8.31 -3.24 -5.98
CA ARG A 25 6.87 -3.40 -6.22
C ARG A 25 6.52 -4.89 -6.21
N THR A 26 5.70 -5.30 -5.25
CA THR A 26 5.31 -6.71 -5.06
C THR A 26 4.09 -7.13 -5.90
N ALA A 27 3.31 -6.16 -6.40
CA ALA A 27 2.15 -6.39 -7.25
C ALA A 27 1.91 -5.20 -8.20
N SER A 28 1.22 -5.47 -9.30
CA SER A 28 0.68 -4.43 -10.20
C SER A 28 -0.72 -4.01 -9.75
N VAL A 29 -1.08 -2.74 -9.98
CA VAL A 29 -2.41 -2.20 -9.71
C VAL A 29 -3.02 -1.75 -11.03
N ARG A 30 -4.28 -2.15 -11.29
CA ARG A 30 -5.05 -1.75 -12.47
C ARG A 30 -6.39 -1.19 -12.02
N ALA A 31 -6.76 -0.03 -12.55
CA ALA A 31 -8.09 0.54 -12.32
C ALA A 31 -9.13 -0.31 -13.08
N LEU A 32 -10.20 -0.73 -12.38
CA LEU A 32 -11.32 -1.46 -12.98
C LEU A 32 -12.39 -0.51 -13.55
N THR A 33 -12.44 0.71 -13.02
CA THR A 33 -13.34 1.79 -13.42
C THR A 33 -12.56 3.11 -13.41
N TYR A 34 -13.23 4.22 -13.76
CA TYR A 34 -12.66 5.54 -13.50
C TYR A 34 -12.41 5.72 -11.99
N CYS A 35 -11.23 6.21 -11.63
CA CYS A 35 -10.81 6.40 -10.25
C CYS A 35 -10.00 7.69 -10.10
N GLU A 36 -10.20 8.39 -9.00
CA GLU A 36 -9.32 9.47 -8.55
C GLU A 36 -8.48 8.99 -7.38
N THR A 37 -7.20 9.37 -7.34
CA THR A 37 -6.27 8.90 -6.31
C THR A 37 -5.44 10.06 -5.79
N TYR A 38 -5.17 10.03 -4.49
CA TYR A 38 -4.21 10.93 -3.87
C TYR A 38 -2.81 10.30 -3.93
N ARG A 39 -1.82 11.11 -4.30
CA ARG A 39 -0.42 10.73 -4.26
C ARG A 39 0.25 11.32 -3.02
N LEU A 40 0.96 10.48 -2.28
CA LEU A 40 1.80 10.89 -1.15
C LEU A 40 3.27 10.63 -1.50
N ALA A 41 4.13 11.64 -1.34
CA ALA A 41 5.56 11.48 -1.58
C ALA A 41 6.21 10.65 -0.47
N LYS A 42 7.34 10.00 -0.78
CA LYS A 42 8.07 9.17 0.20
C LYS A 42 8.48 9.99 1.44
N SER A 43 9.01 11.19 1.24
CA SER A 43 9.41 12.09 2.33
C SER A 43 8.25 12.38 3.28
N ASP A 44 7.08 12.67 2.73
CA ASP A 44 5.88 12.99 3.52
C ASP A 44 5.35 11.75 4.25
N PHE A 45 5.38 10.60 3.58
CA PHE A 45 5.03 9.32 4.18
C PHE A 45 5.94 8.98 5.38
N ASP A 46 7.25 9.14 5.22
CA ASP A 46 8.21 8.91 6.29
C ASP A 46 7.98 9.89 7.46
N ASN A 47 7.74 11.17 7.16
CA ASN A 47 7.39 12.18 8.16
C ASN A 47 6.10 11.82 8.94
N LEU A 48 5.06 11.36 8.24
CA LEU A 48 3.81 10.94 8.87
C LEU A 48 3.99 9.75 9.79
N ARG A 49 4.82 8.77 9.41
CA ARG A 49 5.12 7.59 10.23
C ARG A 49 5.83 7.96 11.52
N THR A 50 6.79 8.90 11.45
CA THR A 50 7.48 9.40 12.66
C THR A 50 6.56 10.21 13.55
N LYS A 51 5.71 11.06 12.98
CA LYS A 51 4.87 12.01 13.74
C LYS A 51 3.60 11.36 14.32
N TYR A 52 3.07 10.32 13.69
CA TYR A 52 1.80 9.71 14.05
C TYR A 52 1.95 8.19 14.21
N PRO A 53 2.25 7.67 15.41
CA PRO A 53 2.48 6.23 15.62
C PRO A 53 1.30 5.33 15.19
N ASN A 54 0.07 5.79 15.41
CA ASN A 54 -1.13 5.05 14.99
C ASN A 54 -1.24 4.90 13.47
N PHE A 55 -0.72 5.88 12.71
CA PHE A 55 -0.64 5.77 11.26
C PHE A 55 0.38 4.70 10.86
N ASP A 56 1.58 4.70 11.46
CA ASP A 56 2.61 3.69 11.18
C ASP A 56 2.11 2.27 11.49
N LEU A 57 1.44 2.07 12.64
CA LEU A 57 0.83 0.78 13.01
C LEU A 57 -0.20 0.32 11.97
N LYS A 58 -1.08 1.22 11.52
CA LYS A 58 -2.10 0.88 10.51
C LYS A 58 -1.48 0.50 9.18
N VAL A 59 -0.46 1.23 8.73
CA VAL A 59 0.25 0.95 7.48
C VAL A 59 0.97 -0.40 7.55
N ARG A 60 1.68 -0.70 8.65
CA ARG A 60 2.35 -2.00 8.82
C ARG A 60 1.38 -3.17 8.79
N LYS A 61 0.25 -3.04 9.48
CA LYS A 61 -0.80 -4.07 9.47
C LYS A 61 -1.31 -4.35 8.05
N ILE A 62 -1.60 -3.31 7.27
CA ILE A 62 -2.04 -3.46 5.87
C ILE A 62 -0.96 -4.15 5.02
N MET A 63 0.32 -3.80 5.22
CA MET A 63 1.43 -4.42 4.51
C MET A 63 1.53 -5.93 4.81
N GLU A 64 1.45 -6.32 6.08
CA GLU A 64 1.52 -7.72 6.50
C GLU A 64 0.38 -8.55 5.87
N GLU A 65 -0.84 -8.03 5.90
CA GLU A 65 -2.02 -8.66 5.29
C GLU A 65 -1.82 -8.89 3.77
N ARG A 66 -1.18 -7.95 3.08
CA ARG A 66 -0.89 -8.05 1.64
C ARG A 66 0.21 -9.04 1.32
N LEU A 67 1.30 -9.03 2.09
CA LEU A 67 2.38 -10.00 1.90
C LEU A 67 1.88 -11.43 2.09
N HIS A 68 0.94 -11.65 3.01
CA HIS A 68 0.28 -12.94 3.18
C HIS A 68 -0.53 -13.34 1.94
N GLN A 69 -1.28 -12.41 1.35
CA GLN A 69 -2.09 -12.67 0.14
C GLN A 69 -1.24 -12.94 -1.11
N ILE A 70 -0.04 -12.36 -1.21
CA ILE A 70 0.87 -12.56 -2.35
C ILE A 70 1.64 -13.89 -2.25
N LYS A 71 2.00 -14.31 -1.03
CA LYS A 71 2.74 -15.57 -0.80
C LYS A 71 1.85 -16.82 -0.94
N LYS A 72 0.53 -16.65 -0.84
CA LYS A 72 -0.47 -17.70 -1.06
C LYS A 72 -0.77 -17.82 -2.55
#